data_AF-A0A9E1K7B4-F1
#
_entry.id   AF-A0A9E1K7B4-F1
#
_cell.length_a   1.000
_cell.length_b   1.000
_cell.length_c   1.000
_cell.angle_alpha   90.00
_cell.angle_beta   90.00
_cell.angle_gamma   90.00
#
_symmetry.space_group_name_H-M   'P 1'
#
loop_
_entity.id
_entity.type
_entity.pdbx_description
1 polymer ?
#
loop_
_entity_poly.entity_id
_entity_poly.type
_entity_poly.pdbx_seq_one_letter_code
_entity_poly.pdbx_strand_id
1 'polypeptide(L)'
;SLWYLNRHHMPVWKTADLLVPSIAIGQAIGRWGCLFAGCCYGKETDAIFGITFTNPRSLAPLETSLHPTQIYLSLNALFIFIFLMILSKKKVFDGQVLWSYGILYSIGRFLIEYFRGDDRGFPLEQLLSTSQFVGIFIFLLSSFMLLVLYRKNLRSHHS
;
A
#
# COMPACT_ATOMS: atom_id res chain seq x y z
N SER A 1 -12.90 -7.96 14.22
CA SER A 1 -13.92 -6.91 14.02
C SER A 1 -13.89 -5.94 15.19
N LEU A 2 -14.13 -4.63 14.99
CA LEU A 2 -14.05 -3.59 16.04
C LEU A 2 -14.92 -3.91 17.28
N TRP A 3 -16.06 -4.55 17.05
CA TRP A 3 -16.94 -5.09 18.10
C TRP A 3 -16.23 -6.08 19.04
N TYR A 4 -15.38 -6.98 18.51
CA TYR A 4 -14.62 -7.94 19.31
C TYR A 4 -13.55 -7.24 20.17
N LEU A 5 -12.86 -6.23 19.62
CA LEU A 5 -11.86 -5.46 20.38
C LEU A 5 -12.51 -4.70 21.54
N ASN A 6 -13.67 -4.10 21.29
CA ASN A 6 -14.43 -3.38 22.31
C ASN A 6 -14.96 -4.33 23.39
N ARG A 7 -15.41 -5.53 23.00
CA ARG A 7 -15.93 -6.55 23.93
C ARG A 7 -14.85 -7.18 24.81
N HIS A 8 -13.59 -7.20 24.36
CA HIS A 8 -12.45 -7.74 25.10
C HIS A 8 -11.52 -6.68 25.69
N HIS A 9 -11.93 -5.39 25.70
CA HIS A 9 -11.13 -4.27 26.22
C HIS A 9 -9.70 -4.19 25.67
N MET A 10 -9.49 -4.64 24.43
CA MET A 10 -8.16 -4.63 23.83
C MET A 10 -7.81 -3.24 23.28
N PRO A 11 -6.57 -2.75 23.51
CA PRO A 11 -6.12 -1.47 22.97
C PRO A 11 -6.08 -1.52 21.44
N VAL A 12 -7.06 -0.87 20.80
CA VAL A 12 -7.30 -0.89 19.34
C VAL A 12 -6.04 -0.54 18.55
N TRP A 13 -5.30 0.49 18.98
CA TRP A 13 -4.08 0.95 18.31
C TRP A 13 -2.95 -0.07 18.38
N LYS A 14 -2.79 -0.74 19.51
CA LYS A 14 -1.77 -1.78 19.71
C LYS A 14 -2.07 -3.03 18.88
N THR A 15 -3.34 -3.41 18.79
CA THR A 15 -3.75 -4.51 17.92
C THR A 15 -3.54 -4.16 16.45
N ALA A 16 -3.90 -2.94 16.03
CA ALA A 16 -3.71 -2.51 14.65
C ALA A 16 -2.21 -2.51 14.26
N ASP A 17 -1.34 -1.96 15.12
CA ASP A 17 0.11 -1.98 14.90
C ASP A 17 0.68 -3.38 14.68
N LEU A 18 0.11 -4.40 15.33
CA LEU A 18 0.53 -5.79 15.20
C LEU A 18 0.08 -6.41 13.87
N LEU A 19 -1.12 -6.08 13.40
CA LEU A 19 -1.72 -6.67 12.21
C LEU A 19 -1.20 -6.07 10.91
N VAL A 20 -0.83 -4.79 10.93
CA VAL A 20 -0.49 -4.04 9.71
C VAL A 20 0.72 -4.60 8.95
N PRO A 21 1.83 -5.03 9.60
CA PRO A 21 2.91 -5.72 8.89
C PRO A 21 2.44 -6.98 8.16
N SER A 22 1.52 -7.76 8.75
CA SER A 22 0.94 -8.95 8.10
C SER A 22 0.14 -8.59 6.84
N ILE A 23 -0.54 -7.44 6.84
CA ILE A 23 -1.24 -6.92 5.66
C ILE A 23 -0.22 -6.56 4.55
N ALA A 24 0.89 -5.89 4.91
CA ALA A 24 1.91 -5.49 3.94
C ALA A 24 2.57 -6.69 3.24
N ILE A 25 2.93 -7.74 3.99
CA ILE A 25 3.50 -8.96 3.38
C ILE A 25 2.46 -9.73 2.54
N GLY A 26 1.20 -9.78 2.99
CA GLY A 26 0.11 -10.35 2.21
C GLY A 26 -0.10 -9.64 0.88
N GLN A 27 0.03 -8.30 0.85
CA GLN A 27 0.01 -7.53 -0.38
C GLN A 27 1.21 -7.84 -1.29
N ALA A 28 2.42 -7.99 -0.73
CA ALA A 28 3.59 -8.35 -1.52
C ALA A 28 3.38 -9.69 -2.25
N ILE A 29 2.95 -10.72 -1.52
CA ILE A 29 2.71 -12.06 -2.06
C ILE A 29 1.56 -12.04 -3.08
N GLY A 30 0.45 -11.34 -2.78
CA GLY A 30 -0.70 -11.28 -3.67
C GLY A 30 -0.39 -10.70 -5.06
N ARG A 31 0.62 -9.82 -5.17
CA ARG A 31 1.03 -9.23 -6.45
C ARG A 31 1.76 -10.22 -7.36
N TRP A 32 2.40 -11.25 -6.81
CA TRP A 32 2.91 -12.36 -7.61
C TRP A 32 1.78 -13.17 -8.27
N GLY A 33 0.64 -13.32 -7.58
CA GLY A 33 -0.56 -13.91 -8.18
C GLY A 33 -1.06 -13.09 -9.38
N CYS A 34 -1.08 -11.75 -9.27
CA CYS A 34 -1.43 -10.88 -10.39
C CYS A 34 -0.44 -10.99 -11.56
N LEU A 35 0.85 -11.15 -11.27
CA LEU A 35 1.88 -11.34 -12.29
C LEU A 35 1.64 -12.64 -13.07
N PHE A 36 1.40 -13.76 -12.38
CA PHE A 36 1.13 -15.04 -13.04
C PHE A 36 -0.19 -15.07 -13.82
N ALA A 37 -1.19 -14.31 -13.36
CA ALA A 37 -2.44 -14.13 -14.08
C ALA A 37 -2.34 -13.14 -15.26
N GLY A 38 -1.26 -12.36 -15.34
CA GLY A 38 -1.10 -11.31 -16.35
C GLY A 38 -2.07 -10.15 -16.21
N CYS A 39 -2.47 -9.78 -14.99
CA CYS A 39 -3.42 -8.68 -14.75
C CYS A 39 -2.77 -7.50 -14.03
N CYS A 40 -3.39 -6.31 -14.13
CA CYS A 40 -2.89 -5.06 -13.50
C CYS A 40 -1.48 -4.66 -13.97
N TYR A 41 -1.25 -4.75 -15.28
CA TYR A 41 0.01 -4.37 -15.93
C TYR A 41 0.11 -2.84 -16.10
N GLY A 42 1.34 -2.38 -16.40
CA GLY A 42 1.62 -0.97 -16.62
C GLY A 42 1.45 -0.55 -18.07
N LYS A 43 1.84 0.69 -18.38
CA LYS A 43 1.86 1.17 -19.78
C LYS A 43 2.86 0.37 -20.63
N GLU A 44 2.64 0.40 -21.93
CA GLU A 44 3.64 -0.05 -22.91
C GLU A 44 4.96 0.67 -22.68
N THR A 45 6.06 -0.08 -22.79
CA THR A 45 7.39 0.43 -22.47
C THR A 45 8.47 -0.25 -23.29
N ASP A 46 9.42 0.56 -23.74
CA ASP A 46 10.65 0.10 -24.36
C ASP A 46 11.76 -0.12 -23.31
N ALA A 47 11.42 -0.04 -22.02
CA ALA A 47 12.38 -0.25 -20.94
C ALA A 47 12.94 -1.68 -20.94
N ILE A 48 14.24 -1.81 -20.62
CA ILE A 48 14.97 -3.09 -20.57
C ILE A 48 14.33 -4.08 -19.58
N PHE A 49 13.63 -3.56 -18.56
CA PHE A 49 12.94 -4.36 -17.55
C PHE A 49 11.44 -4.54 -17.84
N GLY A 50 10.99 -4.32 -19.08
CA GLY A 50 9.65 -4.63 -19.52
C GLY A 50 9.37 -6.14 -19.43
N ILE A 51 8.11 -6.49 -19.16
CA ILE A 51 7.64 -7.87 -19.20
C ILE A 51 6.68 -8.03 -20.37
N THR A 52 6.91 -9.08 -21.16
CA THR A 52 6.07 -9.46 -22.29
C THR A 52 5.31 -10.73 -21.96
N PHE A 53 3.99 -10.70 -22.11
CA PHE A 53 3.15 -11.88 -21.92
C PHE A 53 2.94 -12.59 -23.26
N THR A 54 3.29 -13.87 -23.32
CA THR A 54 3.16 -14.70 -24.53
C THR A 54 2.03 -15.73 -24.42
N ASN A 55 1.55 -15.98 -23.20
CA ASN A 55 0.49 -16.96 -22.95
C ASN A 55 -0.87 -16.37 -23.34
N PRO A 56 -1.64 -17.00 -24.25
CA PRO A 56 -2.94 -16.50 -24.69
C PRO A 56 -4.02 -16.46 -23.60
N ARG A 57 -3.78 -17.09 -22.43
CA ARG A 57 -4.65 -17.00 -21.25
C ARG A 57 -4.33 -15.80 -20.35
N SER A 58 -3.30 -15.01 -20.69
CA SER A 58 -2.98 -13.77 -19.99
C SER A 58 -4.07 -12.73 -20.22
N LEU A 59 -4.35 -11.93 -19.19
CA LEU A 59 -5.24 -10.77 -19.31
C LEU A 59 -4.53 -9.55 -19.93
N ALA A 60 -3.22 -9.63 -20.13
CA ALA A 60 -2.40 -8.58 -20.73
C ALA A 60 -2.33 -8.71 -22.26
N PRO A 61 -2.10 -7.59 -22.98
CA PRO A 61 -1.73 -7.57 -24.38
C PRO A 61 -0.59 -8.55 -24.65
N LEU A 62 -0.79 -9.41 -25.64
CA LEU A 62 0.21 -10.40 -26.03
C LEU A 62 1.32 -9.74 -26.83
N GLU A 63 2.54 -10.25 -26.69
CA GLU A 63 3.72 -9.80 -27.46
C GLU A 63 4.05 -8.30 -27.33
N THR A 64 3.47 -7.62 -26.34
CA THR A 64 3.71 -6.21 -26.05
C THR A 64 4.55 -6.09 -24.78
N SER A 65 5.60 -5.29 -24.84
CA SER A 65 6.45 -5.01 -23.67
C SER A 65 5.75 -4.01 -22.75
N LEU A 66 5.50 -4.42 -21.51
CA LEU A 66 4.72 -3.66 -20.53
C LEU A 66 5.54 -3.40 -19.27
N HIS A 67 5.31 -2.26 -18.60
CA HIS A 67 5.88 -2.03 -17.28
C HIS A 67 5.37 -3.09 -16.28
N PRO A 68 6.26 -3.81 -15.57
CA PRO A 68 5.85 -4.81 -14.58
C PRO A 68 5.42 -4.13 -13.26
N THR A 69 4.34 -3.35 -13.30
CA THR A 69 3.79 -2.63 -12.14
C THR A 69 3.45 -3.57 -10.98
N GLN A 70 3.16 -4.84 -11.26
CA GLN A 70 2.94 -5.88 -10.25
C GLN A 70 4.21 -6.12 -9.43
N ILE A 71 5.38 -6.18 -10.07
CA ILE A 71 6.68 -6.33 -9.39
C ILE A 71 6.97 -5.07 -8.58
N TYR A 72 6.73 -3.87 -9.14
CA TYR A 72 6.91 -2.61 -8.41
C TYR A 72 6.03 -2.57 -7.15
N LEU A 73 4.77 -2.99 -7.25
CA LEU A 73 3.85 -3.08 -6.11
C LEU A 73 4.31 -4.12 -5.08
N SER A 74 4.81 -5.28 -5.53
CA SER A 74 5.35 -6.31 -4.64
C SER A 74 6.56 -5.80 -3.88
N LEU A 75 7.51 -5.15 -4.57
CA LEU A 75 8.72 -4.60 -3.97
C LEU A 75 8.39 -3.47 -3.00
N ASN A 76 7.48 -2.57 -3.37
CA ASN A 76 7.01 -1.52 -2.48
C ASN A 76 6.34 -2.10 -1.22
N ALA A 77 5.48 -3.11 -1.36
CA ALA A 77 4.84 -3.77 -0.22
C ALA A 77 5.84 -4.50 0.68
N LEU A 78 6.86 -5.14 0.10
CA LEU A 78 7.94 -5.79 0.84
C LEU A 78 8.82 -4.77 1.59
N PHE A 79 9.16 -3.66 0.93
CA PHE A 79 9.88 -2.55 1.56
C PHE A 79 9.10 -2.00 2.75
N ILE A 80 7.80 -1.74 2.57
CA ILE A 80 6.91 -1.30 3.64
C ILE A 80 6.90 -2.32 4.78
N PHE A 81 6.76 -3.62 4.49
CA PHE A 81 6.79 -4.66 5.50
C PHE A 81 8.08 -4.62 6.33
N ILE A 82 9.25 -4.61 5.68
CA ILE A 82 10.56 -4.59 6.36
C ILE A 82 10.67 -3.33 7.23
N PHE A 83 10.32 -2.17 6.67
CA PHE A 83 10.35 -0.90 7.40
C PHE A 83 9.45 -0.95 8.65
N LEU A 84 8.22 -1.45 8.52
CA LEU A 84 7.29 -1.54 9.63
C LEU A 84 7.70 -2.55 10.68
N MET A 85 8.38 -3.64 10.30
CA MET A 85 8.97 -4.60 11.23
C MET A 85 10.13 -4.01 12.03
N ILE A 86 10.89 -3.09 11.44
CA ILE A 86 11.94 -2.35 12.15
C ILE A 86 11.29 -1.29 13.06
N LEU A 87 10.28 -0.58 12.56
CA LEU A 87 9.56 0.44 13.30
C LEU A 87 8.80 -0.15 14.49
N SER A 88 8.18 -1.32 14.36
CA SER A 88 7.43 -1.97 15.43
C SER A 88 8.31 -2.34 16.63
N LYS A 89 9.60 -2.60 16.41
CA LYS A 89 10.60 -2.83 17.47
C LYS A 89 11.04 -1.54 18.16
N LYS A 90 10.91 -0.39 17.50
CA LYS A 90 11.37 0.93 17.96
C LYS A 90 10.21 1.90 18.23
N LYS A 91 8.97 1.41 18.26
CA LYS A 91 7.80 2.30 18.37
C LYS A 91 7.78 2.98 19.73
N VAL A 92 7.36 4.24 19.73
CA VAL A 92 7.32 5.12 20.89
C VAL A 92 5.89 5.22 21.44
N PHE A 93 4.88 5.05 20.60
CA PHE A 93 3.48 5.10 20.97
C PHE A 93 2.64 4.13 20.13
N ASP A 94 1.47 3.73 20.65
CA ASP A 94 0.55 2.85 19.94
C ASP A 94 -0.15 3.58 18.79
N GLY A 95 -0.23 2.92 17.64
CA GLY A 95 -0.78 3.45 16.39
C GLY A 95 0.29 4.00 15.44
N GLN A 96 1.55 4.12 15.90
CA GLN A 96 2.65 4.64 15.08
C GLN A 96 2.87 3.78 13.83
N VAL A 97 2.82 2.44 13.97
CA VAL A 97 3.10 1.51 12.87
C VAL A 97 1.97 1.56 11.83
N LEU A 98 0.71 1.57 12.29
CA LEU A 98 -0.46 1.71 11.42
C LEU A 98 -0.41 2.99 10.58
N TRP A 99 -0.17 4.15 11.20
CA TRP A 99 -0.21 5.41 10.48
C TRP A 99 1.03 5.59 9.59
N SER A 100 2.19 5.06 9.98
CA SER A 100 3.36 4.99 9.08
C SER A 100 3.09 4.11 7.86
N TYR A 101 2.36 3.00 8.00
CA TYR A 101 1.92 2.20 6.85
C TYR A 101 1.05 3.02 5.90
N GLY A 102 0.06 3.77 6.40
CA GLY A 102 -0.82 4.60 5.58
C GLY A 102 -0.07 5.65 4.76
N ILE A 103 0.93 6.30 5.37
CA ILE A 103 1.80 7.27 4.68
C ILE A 103 2.60 6.58 3.56
N LEU A 104 3.35 5.53 3.89
CA LEU A 104 4.23 4.85 2.93
C LEU A 104 3.44 4.19 1.80
N TYR A 105 2.30 3.58 2.12
CA TYR A 105 1.40 2.99 1.15
C TYR A 105 0.90 4.04 0.15
N SER A 106 0.48 5.21 0.64
CA SER A 106 -0.03 6.30 -0.20
C SER A 106 1.05 6.86 -1.13
N ILE A 107 2.27 7.07 -0.63
CA ILE A 107 3.41 7.51 -1.44
C ILE A 107 3.74 6.48 -2.52
N GLY A 108 3.92 5.21 -2.12
CA GLY A 108 4.22 4.14 -3.07
C GLY A 108 3.12 3.97 -4.11
N ARG A 109 1.85 4.16 -3.72
CA ARG A 109 0.74 4.11 -4.68
C ARG A 109 0.78 5.24 -5.69
N PHE A 110 1.05 6.45 -5.24
CA PHE A 110 1.16 7.61 -6.12
C PHE A 110 2.28 7.43 -7.16
N LEU A 111 3.45 6.94 -6.73
CA LEU A 111 4.58 6.67 -7.62
C LEU A 111 4.27 5.60 -8.66
N ILE A 112 3.62 4.51 -8.26
CA ILE A 112 3.34 3.39 -9.18
C ILE A 112 2.17 3.70 -10.12
N GLU A 113 1.21 4.54 -9.70
CA GLU A 113 0.09 4.95 -10.56
C GLU A 113 0.58 5.68 -11.82
N TYR A 114 1.70 6.40 -11.74
CA TYR A 114 2.32 7.05 -12.90
C TYR A 114 2.65 6.07 -14.04
N PHE A 115 3.12 4.86 -13.67
CA PHE A 115 3.50 3.79 -14.60
C PHE A 115 2.32 2.89 -15.00
N ARG A 116 1.13 3.10 -14.43
CA ARG A 116 -0.04 2.24 -14.66
C ARG A 116 -0.72 2.58 -15.98
N GLY A 117 -1.02 1.56 -16.79
CA GLY A 117 -1.54 1.72 -18.16
C GLY A 117 -2.96 1.22 -18.39
N ASP A 118 -3.64 0.75 -17.35
CA ASP A 118 -5.03 0.30 -17.48
C ASP A 118 -5.99 1.50 -17.59
N ASP A 119 -6.49 1.77 -18.80
CA ASP A 119 -7.85 2.31 -18.98
C ASP A 119 -8.84 1.27 -18.46
N ARG A 120 -9.11 1.28 -17.16
CA ARG A 120 -10.22 0.52 -16.59
C ARG A 120 -11.47 1.24 -17.04
N GLY A 121 -12.27 0.64 -17.93
CA GLY A 121 -13.52 1.17 -18.49
C GLY A 121 -14.56 1.62 -17.46
N PHE A 122 -14.26 2.72 -16.77
CA PHE A 122 -15.13 3.48 -15.89
C PHE A 122 -15.13 4.92 -16.44
N PRO A 123 -16.28 5.45 -16.89
CA PRO A 123 -16.36 6.70 -17.66
C PRO A 123 -16.14 7.99 -16.84
N LEU A 124 -15.39 7.95 -15.73
CA LEU A 124 -15.31 9.02 -14.72
C LEU A 124 -13.87 9.36 -14.27
N GLU A 125 -12.84 9.06 -15.05
CA GLU A 125 -11.42 9.31 -14.70
C GLU A 125 -10.66 10.21 -15.70
N GLN A 126 -11.16 11.41 -16.03
CA GLN A 126 -10.43 12.35 -16.90
C GLN A 126 -9.60 13.43 -16.18
N LEU A 127 -9.60 13.50 -14.84
CA LEU A 127 -8.85 14.55 -14.13
C LEU A 127 -8.01 14.06 -12.92
N LEU A 128 -8.42 13.00 -12.22
CA LEU A 128 -7.68 12.37 -11.11
C LEU A 128 -8.14 10.91 -11.02
N SER A 129 -7.21 9.94 -11.02
CA SER A 129 -7.57 8.53 -10.78
C SER A 129 -8.17 8.41 -9.37
N THR A 130 -9.25 7.64 -9.20
CA THR A 130 -9.90 7.38 -7.90
C THR A 130 -8.89 6.95 -6.83
N SER A 131 -7.84 6.25 -7.26
CA SER A 131 -6.74 5.78 -6.41
C SER A 131 -5.83 6.92 -5.91
N GLN A 132 -5.66 8.00 -6.69
CA GLN A 132 -4.88 9.17 -6.29
C GLN A 132 -5.60 10.00 -5.24
N PHE A 133 -6.91 10.22 -5.42
CA PHE A 133 -7.72 10.93 -4.42
C PHE A 133 -7.73 10.20 -3.08
N VAL A 134 -7.97 8.88 -3.11
CA VAL A 134 -7.92 8.03 -1.91
C VAL A 134 -6.52 8.04 -1.29
N GLY A 135 -5.46 8.01 -2.10
CA GLY A 135 -4.08 8.11 -1.62
C GLY A 135 -3.80 9.42 -0.89
N ILE A 136 -4.21 10.56 -1.44
CA ILE A 136 -4.04 11.88 -0.79
C ILE A 136 -4.81 11.93 0.53
N PHE A 137 -6.06 11.46 0.54
CA PHE A 137 -6.88 11.42 1.75
C PHE A 137 -6.23 10.57 2.85
N ILE A 138 -5.76 9.35 2.52
CA ILE A 138 -5.09 8.46 3.47
C ILE A 138 -3.79 9.09 3.97
N PHE A 139 -3.01 9.73 3.09
CA PHE A 139 -1.77 10.41 3.47
C PHE A 139 -2.00 11.53 4.48
N LEU A 140 -2.99 12.40 4.23
CA LEU A 140 -3.34 13.51 5.11
C LEU A 140 -3.87 13.02 6.45
N LEU A 141 -4.80 12.07 6.43
CA LEU A 141 -5.36 11.47 7.63
C LEU A 141 -4.28 10.80 8.48
N SER A 142 -3.38 10.04 7.84
CA SER A 142 -2.30 9.34 8.54
C SER A 142 -1.30 10.30 9.16
N SER A 143 -0.92 11.35 8.44
CA SER A 143 -0.02 12.40 8.95
C SER A 143 -0.63 13.14 10.14
N PHE A 144 -1.91 13.53 10.02
CA PHE A 144 -2.64 14.18 11.11
C PHE A 144 -2.71 13.29 12.36
N MET A 145 -3.11 12.03 12.20
CA MET A 145 -3.25 11.10 13.32
C MET A 145 -1.91 10.79 13.98
N LEU A 146 -0.84 10.65 13.21
CA LEU A 146 0.50 10.43 13.76
C LEU A 146 0.96 11.62 14.61
N LEU A 147 0.72 12.85 14.17
CA LEU A 147 1.02 14.07 14.94
C LEU A 147 0.19 14.17 16.23
N VAL A 148 -1.11 13.87 16.16
CA VAL A 148 -2.00 13.91 17.34
C VAL A 148 -1.57 12.88 18.38
N LEU A 149 -1.30 11.63 17.97
CA LEU A 149 -0.89 10.56 18.87
C LEU A 149 0.50 10.83 19.48
N TYR A 150 1.43 11.36 18.69
CA TYR A 150 2.74 11.76 19.17
C TYR A 150 2.64 12.85 20.25
N ARG A 151 1.83 13.90 20.02
CA ARG A 151 1.59 14.96 21.01
C ARG A 151 0.93 14.45 22.29
N LYS A 152 -0.01 13.51 22.18
CA LYS A 152 -0.62 12.88 23.36
C LYS A 152 0.39 12.09 24.19
N ASN A 153 1.28 11.35 23.52
CA ASN A 153 2.32 10.59 24.20
C ASN A 153 3.29 11.49 24.99
N LEU A 154 3.72 12.62 24.39
CA LEU A 154 4.58 13.60 25.07
C LEU A 154 3.92 14.18 26.33
N ARG A 155 2.62 14.50 26.28
CA ARG A 155 1.88 15.03 27.44
C ARG A 155 1.79 14.02 28.58
N SER A 156 1.61 12.74 28.28
CA SER A 156 1.53 11.67 29.28
C SER A 156 2.86 11.41 30.01
N HIS A 157 4.00 11.79 29.44
CA HIS A 157 5.31 11.66 30.11
C HIS A 157 5.64 12.85 31.02
N HIS A 158 4.83 13.92 30.99
CA HIS A 158 5.06 15.15 31.77
C HIS A 158 4.05 15.35 32.91
N SER A 159 3.13 14.41 33.09
CA SER A 159 2.15 14.33 34.19
C SER A 159 2.48 13.17 35.10
#